data_AF-A0A6A3D7E4-F1
#
_entry.id   AF-A0A6A3D7E4-F1
#
_cell.length_a   1.000
_cell.length_b   1.000
_cell.length_c   1.000
_cell.angle_alpha   90.00
_cell.angle_beta   90.00
_cell.angle_gamma   90.00
#
_symmetry.space_group_name_H-M   'P 1'
#
loop_
_entity.id
_entity.type
_entity.pdbx_description
1 polymer ?
#
loop_
_entity_poly.entity_id
_entity_poly.type
_entity_poly.pdbx_seq_one_letter_code
_entity_poly.pdbx_strand_id
1 'polypeptide(L)'
;MTTPPLLSSITLAIPEQLQALPHVLDLINTFLMPKTIDAAVYNDLHRVVETYGEIRLWTVGAMDGAAARGRLDLLRWLRTNRTEGCSTEAFTGAAANGHIKTLSWLRVTGVTRTVA
;
A
#
# COMPACT_ATOMS: atom_id res chain seq x y z
N MET A 1 -17.14 1.84 -9.98
CA MET A 1 -16.22 1.93 -8.83
C MET A 1 -17.07 1.74 -7.59
N THR A 2 -16.81 0.68 -6.82
CA THR A 2 -17.55 0.40 -5.58
C THR A 2 -17.13 1.41 -4.51
N THR A 3 -18.08 1.92 -3.74
CA THR A 3 -17.79 2.84 -2.63
C THR A 3 -16.93 2.11 -1.59
N PRO A 4 -15.83 2.72 -1.09
CA PRO A 4 -15.01 2.08 -0.08
C PRO A 4 -15.84 1.87 1.20
N PRO A 5 -15.79 0.68 1.82
CA PRO A 5 -16.50 0.45 3.07
C PRO A 5 -15.97 1.41 4.14
N LEU A 6 -16.88 2.04 4.88
CA LEU A 6 -16.51 2.92 5.99
C LEU A 6 -15.71 2.12 7.03
N LEU A 7 -14.70 2.76 7.63
CA LEU A 7 -14.02 2.17 8.79
C LEU A 7 -15.06 1.92 9.88
N SER A 8 -15.02 0.74 10.51
CA SER A 8 -16.02 0.34 11.51
C SER A 8 -16.19 1.37 12.63
N SER A 9 -15.11 2.02 13.06
CA SER A 9 -15.13 3.09 14.05
C SER A 9 -15.93 4.32 13.60
N ILE A 10 -15.89 4.64 12.31
CA ILE A 10 -16.68 5.75 11.73
C ILE A 10 -18.15 5.33 11.69
N THR A 11 -18.45 4.13 11.21
CA THR A 11 -19.82 3.61 11.14
C THR A 11 -20.52 3.63 12.49
N LEU A 12 -19.79 3.34 13.58
CA LEU A 12 -20.32 3.38 14.94
C LEU A 12 -20.46 4.80 15.53
N ALA A 13 -19.75 5.77 14.99
CA ALA A 13 -19.70 7.15 15.51
C ALA A 13 -20.61 8.14 14.76
N ILE A 14 -21.07 7.79 13.55
CA ILE A 14 -21.90 8.69 12.72
C ILE A 14 -23.37 8.65 13.16
N PRO A 15 -23.99 9.81 13.50
CA PRO A 15 -25.43 9.91 13.79
C PRO A 15 -26.31 9.49 12.60
N GLU A 16 -27.49 8.92 12.86
CA GLU A 16 -28.43 8.46 11.82
C GLU A 16 -28.75 9.54 10.76
N GLN A 17 -28.82 10.82 11.17
CA GLN A 17 -29.10 11.93 10.26
C GLN A 17 -28.01 12.11 9.20
N LEU A 18 -26.75 11.84 9.56
CA LEU A 18 -25.64 11.86 8.60
C LEU A 18 -25.59 10.59 7.75
N GLN A 19 -26.04 9.45 8.27
CA GLN A 19 -26.10 8.19 7.51
C GLN A 19 -27.05 8.31 6.30
N ALA A 20 -28.11 9.12 6.43
CA ALA A 20 -29.04 9.43 5.35
C ALA A 20 -28.44 10.33 4.23
N LEU A 21 -27.23 10.87 4.41
CA LEU A 21 -26.58 11.81 3.48
C LEU A 21 -25.35 11.17 2.82
N PRO A 22 -25.51 10.41 1.71
CA PRO A 22 -24.42 9.61 1.12
C PRO A 22 -23.23 10.45 0.64
N HIS A 23 -23.46 11.69 0.20
CA HIS A 23 -22.39 12.61 -0.22
C HIS A 23 -21.51 13.07 0.95
N VAL A 24 -22.06 13.18 2.16
CA VAL A 24 -21.29 13.53 3.36
C VAL A 24 -20.44 12.34 3.79
N LEU A 25 -20.99 11.12 3.73
CA LEU A 25 -20.23 9.90 3.99
C LEU A 25 -19.06 9.75 3.01
N ASP A 26 -19.27 10.02 1.72
CA ASP A 26 -18.22 9.96 0.71
C ASP A 26 -17.13 11.04 0.94
N LEU A 27 -17.52 12.24 1.38
CA LEU A 27 -16.58 13.29 1.75
C LEU A 27 -15.73 12.89 2.97
N ILE A 28 -16.36 12.38 4.03
CA ILE A 28 -15.67 11.87 5.23
C ILE A 28 -14.68 10.75 4.83
N ASN A 29 -15.12 9.83 3.98
CA ASN A 29 -14.31 8.73 3.48
C ASN A 29 -13.11 9.23 2.65
N THR A 30 -13.32 10.28 1.84
CA THR A 30 -12.26 10.92 1.06
C THR A 30 -11.20 11.57 1.93
N PHE A 31 -11.59 12.16 3.06
CA PHE A 31 -10.65 12.79 4.00
C PHE A 31 -9.90 11.79 4.88
N LEU A 32 -10.58 10.75 5.36
CA LEU A 32 -10.01 9.83 6.35
C LEU A 32 -9.18 8.71 5.73
N MET A 33 -9.47 8.33 4.49
CA MET A 33 -8.78 7.22 3.85
C MET A 33 -7.59 7.69 3.01
N PRO A 34 -6.45 6.99 3.09
CA PRO A 34 -5.28 7.35 2.30
C PRO A 34 -5.58 7.20 0.80
N LYS A 35 -4.98 8.08 -0.01
CA LYS A 35 -5.15 8.04 -1.48
C LYS A 35 -4.57 6.76 -2.09
N THR A 36 -3.54 6.20 -1.48
CA THR A 36 -2.87 4.96 -1.91
C THR A 36 -2.82 3.94 -0.78
N ILE A 37 -2.67 2.66 -1.14
CA ILE A 37 -2.55 1.56 -0.17
C ILE A 37 -1.12 1.37 0.35
N ASP A 38 -0.15 2.10 -0.21
CA ASP A 38 1.29 1.92 0.01
C ASP A 38 1.68 2.02 1.50
N ALA A 39 1.07 2.95 2.24
CA ALA A 39 1.31 3.10 3.67
C ALA A 39 0.80 1.89 4.49
N ALA A 40 -0.27 1.23 4.03
CA ALA A 40 -0.75 0.01 4.67
C ALA A 40 0.23 -1.15 4.45
N VAL A 41 0.82 -1.25 3.26
CA VAL A 41 1.89 -2.21 2.94
C VAL A 41 3.12 -1.94 3.81
N TYR A 42 3.57 -0.69 3.89
CA TYR A 42 4.71 -0.30 4.73
C TYR A 42 4.48 -0.61 6.22
N ASN A 43 3.27 -0.45 6.74
CA ASN A 43 2.96 -0.70 8.15
C ASN A 43 2.41 -2.10 8.43
N ASP A 44 2.50 -3.03 7.46
CA ASP A 44 2.03 -4.41 7.59
C ASP A 44 0.54 -4.56 7.97
N LEU A 45 -0.28 -3.62 7.50
CA LEU A 45 -1.70 -3.58 7.80
C LEU A 45 -2.47 -4.51 6.85
N HIS A 46 -2.27 -5.82 7.01
CA HIS A 46 -2.87 -6.86 6.15
C HIS A 46 -4.38 -6.70 5.93
N ARG A 47 -5.14 -6.46 7.01
CA ARG A 47 -6.59 -6.25 6.91
C ARG A 47 -6.96 -5.04 6.06
N VAL A 48 -6.17 -3.97 6.12
CA VAL A 48 -6.41 -2.76 5.31
C VAL A 48 -6.09 -3.06 3.84
N VAL A 49 -5.01 -3.79 3.57
CA VAL A 49 -4.64 -4.23 2.21
C VAL A 49 -5.71 -5.14 1.61
N GLU A 50 -6.23 -6.09 2.37
CA GLU A 50 -7.30 -7.00 1.92
C GLU A 50 -8.62 -6.27 1.68
N THR A 51 -9.00 -5.36 2.59
CA THR A 51 -10.30 -4.67 2.50
C THR A 51 -10.30 -3.58 1.42
N TYR A 52 -9.17 -2.90 1.23
CA TYR A 52 -9.10 -1.69 0.41
C TYR A 52 -8.17 -1.78 -0.79
N GLY A 53 -7.44 -2.89 -0.96
CA GLY A 53 -6.51 -3.08 -2.07
C GLY A 53 -7.17 -3.03 -3.46
N GLU A 54 -8.40 -3.50 -3.59
CA GLU A 54 -9.14 -3.45 -4.87
C GLU A 54 -9.70 -2.04 -5.19
N ILE A 55 -9.83 -1.19 -4.17
CA ILE A 55 -10.50 0.12 -4.27
C ILE A 55 -9.47 1.26 -4.31
N ARG A 56 -8.32 1.07 -3.67
CA ARG A 56 -7.27 2.08 -3.53
C ARG A 56 -6.15 1.87 -4.52
N LEU A 57 -5.50 2.98 -4.86
CA LEU A 57 -4.41 2.99 -5.82
C LEU A 57 -3.17 2.33 -5.20
N TRP A 58 -2.52 1.51 -6.02
CA TRP A 58 -1.19 0.96 -5.75
C TRP A 58 -0.17 1.80 -6.49
N THR A 59 0.99 2.04 -5.87
CA THR A 59 2.12 2.68 -6.55
C THR A 59 3.40 1.90 -6.32
N VAL A 60 4.49 2.34 -6.96
CA VAL A 60 5.85 1.81 -6.67
C VAL A 60 6.21 1.92 -5.18
N GLY A 61 5.59 2.86 -4.47
CA GLY A 61 5.76 3.06 -3.03
C GLY A 61 5.41 1.83 -2.19
N ALA A 62 4.51 0.96 -2.66
CA ALA A 62 4.21 -0.29 -1.97
C ALA A 62 5.43 -1.22 -1.94
N MET A 63 6.07 -1.47 -3.09
CA MET A 63 7.27 -2.31 -3.14
C MET A 63 8.48 -1.62 -2.52
N ASP A 64 8.63 -0.30 -2.71
CA ASP A 64 9.71 0.48 -2.09
C ASP A 64 9.62 0.41 -0.57
N GLY A 65 8.42 0.58 -0.03
CA GLY A 65 8.15 0.45 1.39
C GLY A 65 8.39 -0.96 1.92
N ALA A 66 7.88 -1.99 1.24
CA ALA A 66 8.13 -3.38 1.61
C ALA A 66 9.64 -3.72 1.61
N ALA A 67 10.38 -3.19 0.65
CA ALA A 67 11.82 -3.36 0.56
C ALA A 67 12.57 -2.66 1.72
N ALA A 68 12.20 -1.41 2.01
CA ALA A 68 12.76 -0.65 3.13
C ALA A 68 12.52 -1.32 4.50
N ARG A 69 11.52 -2.20 4.61
CA ARG A 69 11.25 -2.99 5.83
C ARG A 69 11.73 -4.43 5.78
N GLY A 70 12.42 -4.82 4.71
CA GLY A 70 12.98 -6.16 4.60
C GLY A 70 11.94 -7.26 4.39
N ARG A 71 10.71 -6.90 3.99
CA ARG A 71 9.56 -7.80 3.84
C ARG A 71 9.61 -8.52 2.50
N LEU A 72 10.50 -9.49 2.41
CA LEU A 72 10.74 -10.27 1.21
C LEU A 72 9.53 -11.13 0.78
N ASP A 73 8.78 -11.63 1.76
CA ASP A 73 7.48 -12.29 1.58
C ASP A 73 6.50 -11.39 0.82
N LEU A 74 6.34 -10.16 1.30
CA LEU A 74 5.43 -9.18 0.72
C LEU A 74 5.91 -8.70 -0.64
N LEU A 75 7.22 -8.50 -0.83
CA LEU A 75 7.81 -8.17 -2.14
C LEU A 75 7.53 -9.23 -3.20
N ARG A 76 7.62 -10.52 -2.85
CA ARG A 76 7.28 -11.61 -3.78
C ARG A 76 5.80 -11.58 -4.13
N TRP A 77 4.94 -11.42 -3.13
CA TRP A 77 3.50 -11.31 -3.35
C TRP A 77 3.15 -10.11 -4.25
N LEU A 78 3.70 -8.94 -3.96
CA LEU A 78 3.51 -7.72 -4.77
C LEU A 78 3.98 -7.95 -6.19
N ARG A 79 5.17 -8.53 -6.40
CA ARG A 79 5.70 -8.82 -7.73
C ARG A 79 4.83 -9.76 -8.56
N THR A 80 4.13 -10.70 -7.92
CA THR A 80 3.24 -11.67 -8.59
C THR A 80 1.85 -11.09 -8.86
N ASN A 81 1.33 -10.24 -7.97
CA ASN A 81 -0.06 -9.76 -8.02
C ASN A 81 -0.19 -8.34 -8.61
N ARG A 82 0.91 -7.59 -8.67
CA ARG A 82 0.94 -6.17 -9.03
C ARG A 82 1.99 -5.92 -10.12
N THR A 83 1.77 -4.87 -10.92
CA THR A 83 2.59 -4.56 -12.12
C THR A 83 3.35 -3.24 -12.02
N GLU A 84 3.08 -2.42 -10.99
CA GLU A 84 3.70 -1.11 -10.78
C GLU A 84 5.22 -1.21 -10.62
N GLY A 85 5.71 -2.30 -10.03
CA GLY A 85 7.13 -2.51 -9.77
C GLY A 85 7.64 -1.68 -8.59
N CYS A 86 8.91 -1.35 -8.62
CA CYS A 86 9.59 -0.58 -7.58
C CYS A 86 10.52 0.46 -8.21
N SER A 87 10.83 1.51 -7.46
CA SER A 87 11.79 2.53 -7.86
C SER A 87 13.19 2.21 -7.30
N THR A 88 14.15 3.12 -7.51
CA THR A 88 15.46 3.07 -6.85
C THR A 88 15.36 3.13 -5.33
N GLU A 89 14.26 3.67 -4.80
CA GLU A 89 14.02 3.78 -3.35
C GLU A 89 13.87 2.42 -2.66
N ALA A 90 13.41 1.38 -3.36
CA ALA A 90 13.42 0.03 -2.82
C ALA A 90 14.85 -0.42 -2.44
N PHE A 91 15.82 -0.15 -3.31
CA PHE A 91 17.19 -0.59 -3.11
C PHE A 91 17.89 0.27 -2.05
N THR A 92 17.76 1.60 -2.13
CA THR A 92 18.34 2.52 -1.14
C THR A 92 17.75 2.30 0.24
N GLY A 93 16.42 2.14 0.35
CA GLY A 93 15.72 1.87 1.59
C GLY A 93 16.10 0.53 2.22
N ALA A 94 16.20 -0.54 1.41
CA ALA A 94 16.67 -1.84 1.90
C ALA A 94 18.13 -1.78 2.37
N ALA A 95 18.99 -1.02 1.69
CA ALA A 95 20.39 -0.83 2.08
C ALA A 95 20.55 -0.02 3.36
N ALA A 96 19.84 1.10 3.47
CA ALA A 96 19.85 1.97 4.65
C ALA A 96 19.43 1.22 5.93
N ASN A 97 18.51 0.26 5.81
CA ASN A 97 18.01 -0.56 6.92
C ASN A 97 18.73 -1.92 7.07
N GLY A 98 19.78 -2.20 6.28
CA GLY A 98 20.58 -3.42 6.40
C GLY A 98 19.87 -4.71 5.96
N HIS A 99 18.85 -4.62 5.10
CA HIS A 99 18.07 -5.77 4.65
C HIS A 99 18.76 -6.54 3.49
N ILE A 100 19.85 -7.23 3.81
CA ILE A 100 20.72 -7.90 2.83
C ILE A 100 19.98 -8.93 1.96
N LYS A 101 19.09 -9.75 2.55
CA LYS A 101 18.29 -10.73 1.79
C LYS A 101 17.40 -10.06 0.74
N THR A 102 16.84 -8.91 1.10
CA THR A 102 16.01 -8.10 0.21
C THR A 102 16.84 -7.50 -0.91
N LEU A 103 18.03 -6.96 -0.62
CA LEU A 103 18.95 -6.45 -1.63
C LEU A 103 19.37 -7.54 -2.64
N SER A 104 19.72 -8.73 -2.14
CA SER A 104 20.05 -9.87 -3.00
C SER A 104 18.87 -10.21 -3.92
N TRP A 105 17.65 -10.20 -3.39
CA TRP A 105 16.46 -10.46 -4.20
C TRP A 105 16.20 -9.36 -5.23
N LEU A 106 16.24 -8.08 -4.84
CA LEU A 106 16.03 -6.93 -5.75
C LEU A 106 17.08 -6.91 -6.88
N ARG A 107 18.32 -7.31 -6.58
CA ARG A 107 19.40 -7.43 -7.57
C ARG A 107 19.10 -8.54 -8.59
N VAL A 108 18.61 -9.69 -8.14
CA VAL A 108 18.28 -10.83 -9.01
C VAL A 108 17.01 -10.56 -9.82
N THR A 109 16.00 -9.92 -9.22
CA THR A 109 14.71 -9.66 -9.87
C THR A 109 14.70 -8.45 -10.78
N GLY A 110 15.79 -7.69 -10.87
CA GLY A 110 16.03 -6.69 -11.90
C GLY A 110 15.44 -5.32 -11.61
N VAL A 111 15.92 -4.65 -10.55
CA VAL A 111 15.72 -3.20 -10.35
C VAL A 111 16.90 -2.39 -10.93
N THR A 112 18.01 -3.05 -11.27
CA THR A 112 19.24 -2.42 -11.76
C THR A 112 19.42 -2.54 -13.29
N ARG A 113 18.33 -2.41 -14.07
CA ARG A 113 18.44 -2.27 -15.54
C ARG A 113 17.83 -0.97 -16.04
N THR A 114 18.45 0.12 -15.63
CA THR A 114 18.48 1.42 -16.32
C THR A 114 19.91 1.92 -16.08
N VAL A 115 20.78 2.20 -17.03
CA VAL A 115 20.72 2.51 -18.47
C VAL A 115 22.14 2.23 -19.00
N ALA A 116 22.26 1.72 -20.23
CA ALA A 116 23.43 1.92 -21.08
C ALA A 116 23.02 2.89 -22.19
#